data_AF-A0A957U6C6-F1
#
_entry.id   AF-A0A957U6C6-F1
#
_cell.length_a   1.000
_cell.length_b   1.000
_cell.length_c   1.000
_cell.angle_alpha   90.00
_cell.angle_beta   90.00
_cell.angle_gamma   90.00
#
_symmetry.space_group_name_H-M   'P 1'
#
loop_
_entity.id
_entity.type
_entity.pdbx_description
1 polymer ?
#
loop_
_entity_poly.entity_id
_entity_poly.type
_entity_poly.pdbx_seq_one_letter_code
_entity_poly.pdbx_strand_id
1 'polypeptide(L)'
;MVATVIEQINQSDLPPGTRSHALALLALCHHDNGHVAVSWDTLQSALRVSNPGTVRRHLGRMQAAELIHYSSNGDGIVYVNFKAWNGAARAWDLPKPRVGATETVDPTRG
;
A
#
# COMPACT_ATOMS: atom_id res chain seq x y z
N MET A 1 14.40 0.12 3.67
CA MET A 1 13.31 0.08 2.67
C MET A 1 11.99 -0.38 3.25
N VAL A 2 11.89 -1.59 3.81
CA VAL A 2 10.63 -2.10 4.41
C VAL A 2 10.02 -1.14 5.44
N ALA A 3 10.83 -0.60 6.36
CA ALA A 3 10.36 0.36 7.37
C ALA A 3 9.72 1.62 6.76
N THR A 4 10.32 2.19 5.72
CA THR A 4 9.79 3.35 4.98
C THR A 4 8.44 3.05 4.37
N VAL A 5 8.24 1.83 3.87
CA VAL A 5 6.96 1.42 3.27
C VAL A 5 5.88 1.25 4.32
N ILE A 6 6.22 0.67 5.47
CA ILE A 6 5.31 0.58 6.62
C ILE A 6 4.88 1.98 7.05
N GLU A 7 5.80 2.93 7.13
CA GLU A 7 5.51 4.32 7.46
C GLU A 7 4.56 4.97 6.44
N GLN A 8 4.84 4.83 5.14
CA GLN A 8 3.97 5.34 4.08
C GLN A 8 2.57 4.71 4.10
N ILE A 9 2.47 3.39 4.36
CA ILE A 9 1.18 2.70 4.52
C ILE A 9 0.40 3.30 5.69
N ASN A 10 1.05 3.55 6.82
CA ASN A 10 0.42 4.08 8.02
C ASN A 10 -0.02 5.54 7.86
N GLN A 11 0.77 6.35 7.13
CA GLN A 11 0.48 7.75 6.86
C GLN A 11 -0.53 7.96 5.71
N SER A 12 -0.78 6.94 4.88
CA SER A 12 -1.72 7.02 3.76
C SER A 12 -3.18 7.22 4.22
N ASP A 13 -3.95 7.90 3.36
CA ASP A 13 -5.40 8.07 3.53
C ASP A 13 -6.21 6.83 3.11
N LEU A 14 -5.57 5.65 3.10
CA LEU A 14 -6.23 4.40 2.75
C LEU A 14 -7.30 4.02 3.79
N PRO A 15 -8.46 3.49 3.34
CA PRO A 15 -9.42 2.88 4.25
C PRO A 15 -8.76 1.77 5.08
N PRO A 16 -9.15 1.55 6.35
CA PRO A 16 -8.50 0.59 7.25
C PRO A 16 -8.32 -0.82 6.67
N GLY A 17 -9.33 -1.34 5.97
CA GLY A 17 -9.24 -2.64 5.29
C GLY A 17 -8.21 -2.64 4.15
N THR A 18 -8.10 -1.55 3.40
CA THR A 18 -7.07 -1.43 2.34
C THR A 18 -5.67 -1.31 2.93
N ARG A 19 -5.52 -0.60 4.05
CA ARG A 19 -4.24 -0.51 4.77
C ARG A 19 -3.77 -1.88 5.25
N SER A 20 -4.66 -2.67 5.83
CA SER A 20 -4.36 -4.04 6.28
C SER A 20 -3.91 -4.92 5.10
N HIS A 21 -4.57 -4.80 3.94
CA HIS A 21 -4.16 -5.51 2.73
C HIS A 21 -2.82 -5.02 2.18
N ALA A 22 -2.46 -3.73 2.34
CA ALA A 22 -1.16 -3.23 1.91
C ALA A 22 -0.02 -3.84 2.74
N LEU A 23 -0.23 -4.04 4.05
CA LEU A 23 0.72 -4.74 4.92
C LEU A 23 0.84 -6.22 4.55
N ALA A 24 -0.28 -6.88 4.26
CA ALA A 24 -0.25 -8.28 3.78
C ALA A 24 0.50 -8.40 2.44
N LEU A 25 0.32 -7.44 1.53
CA LEU A 25 1.04 -7.39 0.26
C LEU A 25 2.54 -7.15 0.44
N LEU A 26 2.93 -6.33 1.42
CA LEU A 26 4.33 -6.09 1.78
C LEU A 26 5.03 -7.37 2.23
N ALA A 27 4.32 -8.27 2.91
CA ALA A 27 4.86 -9.57 3.32
C ALA A 27 5.15 -10.52 2.13
N LEU A 28 4.55 -10.27 0.96
CA LEU A 28 4.81 -11.03 -0.27
C LEU A 28 5.93 -10.43 -1.12
N CYS A 29 6.37 -9.22 -0.82
CA CYS A 29 7.31 -8.53 -1.69
C CYS A 29 8.71 -9.10 -1.59
N HIS A 30 9.43 -9.07 -2.70
CA HIS A 30 10.83 -9.40 -2.72
C HIS A 30 11.62 -8.30 -1.98
N HIS A 31 12.37 -8.71 -0.95
CA HIS A 31 13.04 -7.81 -0.02
C HIS A 31 13.96 -6.78 -0.70
N ASP A 32 14.65 -7.18 -1.77
CA ASP A 32 15.62 -6.29 -2.44
C ASP A 32 14.98 -5.19 -3.30
N ASN A 33 13.84 -5.45 -3.93
CA ASN A 33 13.30 -4.56 -4.97
C ASN A 33 11.83 -4.18 -4.77
N GLY A 34 11.17 -4.70 -3.73
CA GLY A 34 9.77 -4.38 -3.43
C GLY A 34 8.79 -4.86 -4.52
N HIS A 35 9.20 -5.83 -5.33
CA HIS A 35 8.37 -6.41 -6.39
C HIS A 35 7.56 -7.60 -5.88
N VAL A 36 6.33 -7.72 -6.33
CA VAL A 36 5.47 -8.90 -6.15
C VAL A 36 5.03 -9.36 -7.55
N ALA A 37 5.26 -10.63 -7.86
CA ALA A 37 4.72 -11.29 -9.06
C ALA A 37 4.06 -12.59 -8.63
N VAL A 38 2.73 -12.61 -8.59
CA VAL A 38 1.95 -13.76 -8.10
C VAL A 38 0.67 -13.94 -8.91
N SER A 39 0.10 -15.15 -8.89
CA SER A 39 -1.22 -15.39 -9.46
C SER A 39 -2.32 -14.63 -8.71
N TRP A 40 -3.46 -14.39 -9.37
CA TRP A 40 -4.65 -13.83 -8.69
C TRP A 40 -5.12 -14.69 -7.51
N ASP A 41 -5.02 -16.02 -7.60
CA ASP A 41 -5.44 -16.94 -6.53
C ASP A 41 -4.52 -16.89 -5.31
N THR A 42 -3.22 -16.81 -5.55
CA THR A 42 -2.22 -16.59 -4.50
C THR A 42 -2.47 -15.24 -3.81
N LEU A 43 -2.73 -14.19 -4.58
CA LEU A 43 -2.98 -12.86 -4.02
C LEU A 43 -4.29 -12.83 -3.21
N GLN A 44 -5.37 -13.44 -3.71
CA GLN A 44 -6.63 -13.58 -2.98
C GLN A 44 -6.45 -14.30 -1.66
N SER A 45 -5.71 -15.41 -1.67
CA SER A 45 -5.42 -16.22 -0.48
C SER A 45 -4.61 -15.42 0.55
N ALA A 46 -3.56 -14.73 0.10
CA ALA A 46 -2.72 -13.92 0.99
C ALA A 46 -3.49 -12.75 1.62
N LEU A 47 -4.38 -12.12 0.87
CA LEU A 47 -5.23 -11.04 1.37
C LEU A 47 -6.47 -11.55 2.13
N ARG A 48 -6.72 -12.86 2.15
CA ARG A 48 -7.92 -13.49 2.71
C ARG A 48 -9.21 -12.92 2.12
N VAL A 49 -9.20 -12.66 0.81
CA VAL A 49 -10.32 -12.12 0.05
C VAL A 49 -10.83 -13.17 -0.91
N SER A 50 -12.12 -13.52 -0.80
CA SER A 50 -12.76 -14.53 -1.66
C SER A 50 -13.22 -14.01 -3.02
N ASN A 51 -13.34 -12.69 -3.19
CA ASN A 51 -13.81 -12.06 -4.42
C ASN A 51 -12.66 -11.33 -5.14
N PRO A 52 -12.32 -11.71 -6.39
CA PRO A 52 -11.23 -11.08 -7.13
C PRO A 52 -11.49 -9.60 -7.45
N GLY A 53 -12.75 -9.20 -7.59
CA GLY A 53 -13.13 -7.79 -7.74
C GLY A 53 -12.78 -6.94 -6.52
N THR A 54 -12.86 -7.52 -5.32
CA THR A 54 -12.46 -6.85 -4.08
C THR A 54 -10.94 -6.64 -4.03
N VAL A 55 -10.15 -7.63 -4.45
CA VAL A 55 -8.69 -7.48 -4.59
C VAL A 55 -8.35 -6.35 -5.55
N ARG A 56 -8.95 -6.34 -6.75
CA ARG A 56 -8.76 -5.27 -7.75
C ARG A 56 -9.09 -3.88 -7.20
N ARG A 57 -10.19 -3.75 -6.45
CA ARG A 57 -10.58 -2.49 -5.80
C ARG A 57 -9.54 -2.02 -4.79
N HIS A 58 -8.99 -2.93 -3.98
CA HIS A 58 -7.94 -2.58 -3.02
C HIS A 58 -6.64 -2.17 -3.71
N LEU A 59 -6.19 -2.91 -4.74
CA LEU A 59 -5.01 -2.53 -5.53
C LEU A 59 -5.21 -1.16 -6.21
N GLY A 60 -6.39 -0.92 -6.79
CA GLY A 60 -6.75 0.38 -7.37
C GLY A 60 -6.66 1.53 -6.36
N ARG A 61 -7.12 1.31 -5.13
CA ARG A 61 -6.99 2.31 -4.05
C ARG A 61 -5.55 2.54 -3.63
N MET A 62 -4.74 1.50 -3.49
CA MET A 62 -3.31 1.63 -3.16
C MET A 62 -2.55 2.36 -4.27
N GLN A 63 -2.88 2.11 -5.54
CA GLN A 63 -2.30 2.81 -6.67
C GLN A 63 -2.73 4.28 -6.71
N ALA A 64 -4.02 4.57 -6.48
CA ALA A 64 -4.52 5.95 -6.41
C ALA A 64 -3.93 6.75 -5.23
N ALA A 65 -3.54 6.06 -4.15
CA ALA A 65 -2.83 6.64 -3.01
C ALA A 65 -1.31 6.76 -3.24
N GLU A 66 -0.82 6.51 -4.46
CA GLU A 66 0.59 6.57 -4.83
C GLU A 66 1.50 5.65 -3.98
N LEU A 67 0.95 4.55 -3.46
CA LEU A 67 1.72 3.59 -2.66
C LEU A 67 2.40 2.53 -3.53
N ILE A 68 1.69 2.10 -4.57
CA ILE A 68 2.13 1.03 -5.48
C ILE A 68 1.90 1.44 -6.94
N HIS A 69 2.56 0.71 -7.83
CA HIS A 69 2.11 0.50 -9.20
C HIS A 69 1.73 -0.96 -9.36
N TYR A 70 0.54 -1.27 -9.88
CA TYR A 70 0.15 -2.63 -10.22
C TYR A 70 -0.32 -2.75 -11.68
N SER A 71 -0.07 -3.92 -12.27
CA SER A 71 -0.52 -4.26 -13.61
C SER A 71 -0.79 -5.77 -13.72
N SER A 72 -1.53 -6.15 -14.76
CA SER A 72 -1.73 -7.54 -15.16
C SER A 72 -1.83 -7.60 -16.68
N ASN A 73 -1.14 -8.55 -17.32
CA ASN A 73 -1.05 -8.61 -18.79
C ASN A 73 -1.94 -9.71 -19.40
N GLY A 74 -2.92 -10.21 -18.64
CA GLY A 74 -3.80 -11.30 -19.07
C GLY A 74 -3.17 -12.69 -18.98
N ASP A 75 -1.93 -12.79 -18.52
CA ASP A 75 -1.17 -14.02 -18.26
C ASP A 75 -1.54 -14.72 -16.94
N GLY A 76 -2.55 -14.21 -16.23
CA GLY A 76 -2.97 -14.70 -14.92
C GLY A 76 -2.10 -14.21 -13.75
N ILE A 77 -1.09 -13.38 -14.02
CA ILE A 77 -0.17 -12.84 -13.02
C ILE A 77 -0.52 -11.37 -12.71
N VAL A 78 -0.34 -11.01 -11.44
CA VAL A 78 -0.40 -9.65 -10.94
C VAL A 78 1.01 -9.21 -10.57
N TYR A 79 1.43 -8.12 -11.17
CA TYR A 79 2.71 -7.48 -10.92
C TYR A 79 2.47 -6.26 -10.05
N VAL A 80 3.15 -6.16 -8.92
CA VAL A 80 3.10 -4.99 -8.03
C VAL A 80 4.49 -4.50 -7.71
N ASN A 81 4.68 -3.18 -7.72
CA ASN A 81 5.89 -2.53 -7.24
C ASN A 81 5.52 -1.50 -6.18
N PHE A 82 6.16 -1.57 -5.01
CA PHE A 82 6.06 -0.51 -4.01
C PHE A 82 6.87 0.71 -4.46
N LYS A 83 6.23 1.88 -4.56
CA LYS A 83 6.87 3.09 -5.09
C LYS A 83 8.04 3.56 -4.23
N ALA A 84 7.98 3.36 -2.92
CA ALA A 84 9.10 3.64 -2.01
C ALA A 84 10.40 2.92 -2.36
N TRP A 85 10.36 1.72 -2.96
CA TRP A 85 11.59 1.03 -3.40
C TRP A 85 12.27 1.72 -4.59
N ASN A 86 11.49 2.39 -5.43
CA ASN A 86 11.99 3.12 -6.59
C ASN A 86 12.45 4.56 -6.25
N GLY A 87 12.29 4.99 -5.00
CA GLY A 87 12.50 6.36 -4.52
C GLY A 87 13.95 6.87 -4.50
N ALA A 88 14.95 6.03 -4.80
CA ALA A 88 16.30 6.53 -5.10
C ALA A 88 16.43 7.09 -6.54
N ALA A 89 15.51 6.75 -7.46
CA ALA A 89 15.64 7.10 -8.87
C ALA A 89 14.71 8.25 -9.32
N ARG A 90 13.62 8.55 -8.62
CA ARG A 90 12.77 9.70 -8.92
C ARG A 90 12.10 10.20 -7.64
N ALA A 91 12.33 11.47 -7.31
CA ALA A 91 11.56 12.23 -6.33
C ALA A 91 10.11 12.30 -6.80
N TRP A 92 9.30 11.32 -6.40
CA TRP A 92 7.87 11.43 -6.42
C TRP A 92 7.46 11.98 -5.06
N ASP A 93 6.81 13.13 -5.07
CA ASP A 93 6.27 13.79 -3.89
C ASP A 93 5.56 12.76 -3.01
N LEU A 94 6.05 12.62 -1.77
CA LEU A 94 5.42 11.77 -0.77
C LEU A 94 3.93 12.12 -0.66
N PRO A 95 3.05 11.13 -0.42
CA PRO A 95 1.64 11.41 -0.19
C PRO A 95 1.51 12.45 0.94
N LYS A 96 0.72 13.51 0.69
CA LYS A 96 0.57 14.61 1.65
C LYS A 96 0.18 14.04 3.02
N PRO A 97 0.92 14.37 4.09
CA PRO A 97 0.58 13.90 5.42
C PRO A 97 -0.84 14.36 5.79
N ARG A 98 -1.57 13.53 6.52
CA ARG A 98 -2.87 13.92 7.10
C ARG A 98 -2.67 15.16 7.97
N VAL A 99 -3.19 16.29 7.53
CA VAL A 99 -3.33 17.47 8.38
C VAL A 99 -4.56 17.23 9.27
N GLY A 100 -4.34 16.78 10.51
CA GLY A 100 -5.41 16.67 11.50
C GLY A 100 -5.20 15.56 12.52
N ALA A 101 -4.27 15.74 13.46
CA ALA A 101 -4.27 15.06 14.76
C ALA A 101 -3.28 15.73 15.74
N THR A 102 -3.41 17.05 15.95
CA THR A 102 -2.93 17.70 17.17
C THR A 102 -4.01 18.68 17.59
N GLU A 103 -5.08 18.14 18.16
CA GLU A 103 -5.90 18.92 19.08
C GLU A 103 -5.04 19.14 20.32
N THR A 104 -4.44 20.33 20.40
CA THR A 104 -3.79 20.83 21.61
C THR A 104 -4.84 20.85 22.71
N VAL A 105 -4.77 19.91 23.65
CA VAL A 105 -5.51 19.98 24.91
C VAL A 105 -4.96 21.19 25.65
N ASP A 106 -5.77 22.25 25.74
CA ASP A 106 -5.51 23.42 26.56
C ASP A 106 -5.68 23.04 28.04
N PRO A 107 -4.62 23.10 28.88
CA PRO A 107 -4.73 22.70 30.28
C PRO A 107 -5.16 23.84 31.22
N THR A 108 -5.70 24.97 30.72
CA THR A 108 -5.98 26.15 31.56
C THR A 108 -7.45 26.50 31.81
N ARG A 109 -8.36 25.54 31.78
CA ARG A 109 -9.71 25.71 32.37
C ARG A 109 -9.89 24.84 33.61
N GLY A 110 -9.49 25.40 34.74
CA GLY A 110 -9.80 24.98 36.11
C GLY A 110 -9.75 26.20 37.02
#